data_AF-A0A9E5EFI8-F1
#
_entry.id   AF-A0A9E5EFI8-F1
#
_cell.length_a   1.000
_cell.length_b   1.000
_cell.length_c   1.000
_cell.angle_alpha   90.00
_cell.angle_beta   90.00
_cell.angle_gamma   90.00
#
_symmetry.space_group_name_H-M   'P 1'
#
loop_
_entity.id
_entity.type
_entity.pdbx_description
1 polymer ?
#
loop_
_entity_poly.entity_id
_entity_poly.type
_entity_poly.pdbx_seq_one_letter_code
_entity_poly.pdbx_strand_id
1 'polypeptide(L)' 'KLGHLQANNEWESLAILAIPLDQSRFAGLVLLSKDRERFTEDMGVFYLRQIAGLAAAALRRVAS' A
#
# COMPACT_ATOMS: atom_id res chain seq x y z
N LYS A 1 -0.63 -2.95 -20.37
CA LYS A 1 0.83 -2.77 -20.38
C LYS A 1 1.31 -2.88 -18.92
N LEU A 2 1.56 -4.09 -18.45
CA LEU A 2 2.04 -4.32 -17.07
C LEU A 2 3.50 -3.86 -17.05
N GLY A 3 3.79 -2.79 -16.31
CA GLY A 3 5.14 -2.27 -16.15
C GLY A 3 6.03 -3.39 -15.60
N HIS A 4 7.09 -3.71 -16.31
CA HIS A 4 8.12 -4.62 -15.85
C HIS A 4 8.83 -3.92 -14.69
N LEU A 5 8.32 -4.13 -13.47
CA LEU A 5 9.04 -3.78 -12.26
C LEU A 5 10.26 -4.70 -12.24
N GLN A 6 11.42 -4.20 -12.67
CA GLN A 6 12.68 -4.86 -12.35
C GLN A 6 12.68 -5.01 -10.83
N ALA A 7 12.46 -6.24 -10.36
CA ALA A 7 12.61 -6.58 -8.97
C ALA A 7 14.09 -6.45 -8.65
N ASN A 8 14.50 -5.23 -8.30
CA ASN A 8 15.79 -5.02 -7.66
C ASN A 8 15.74 -5.87 -6.40
N ASN A 9 16.60 -6.88 -6.30
CA ASN A 9 16.58 -7.93 -5.27
C ASN A 9 16.92 -7.41 -3.85
N GLU A 10 16.81 -6.09 -3.65
CA GLU A 10 17.13 -5.37 -2.43
C GLU A 10 15.92 -5.20 -1.51
N TRP A 11 14.70 -5.38 -2.00
CA TRP A 11 13.48 -5.26 -1.20
C TRP A 11 13.20 -6.61 -0.52
N GLU A 12 13.33 -6.64 0.81
CA GLU A 12 13.16 -7.85 1.61
C GLU A 12 11.74 -8.02 2.15
N SER A 13 10.95 -6.95 2.20
CA SER A 13 9.54 -7.04 2.58
C SER A 13 8.65 -6.05 1.81
N LEU A 14 7.38 -6.45 1.63
CA LEU A 14 6.38 -5.73 0.85
C LEU A 14 5.01 -5.82 1.52
N ALA A 15 4.28 -4.71 1.50
CA ALA A 15 2.88 -4.65 1.93
C ALA A 15 2.03 -3.97 0.86
N ILE A 16 0.88 -4.58 0.54
CA ILE A 16 -0.07 -4.05 -0.44
C ILE A 16 -1.42 -3.86 0.25
N LEU A 17 -1.98 -2.66 0.11
CA LEU A 17 -3.33 -2.35 0.56
C LEU A 17 -4.18 -1.87 -0.62
N ALA A 18 -5.34 -2.50 -0.79
CA ALA A 18 -6.39 -2.00 -1.67
C ALA A 18 -7.20 -0.94 -0.93
N ILE A 19 -7.33 0.24 -1.54
CA ILE A 19 -8.08 1.37 -1.00
C ILE A 19 -9.33 1.57 -1.85
N PRO A 20 -10.53 1.25 -1.35
CA PRO A 20 -11.76 1.55 -2.05
C PRO A 20 -12.01 3.07 -2.06
N LEU A 21 -12.16 3.64 -3.26
CA LEU A 21 -12.49 5.06 -3.43
C LEU A 21 -14.01 5.25 -3.60
N ASP A 22 -14.65 4.39 -4.39
CA ASP A 22 -16.10 4.26 -4.52
C ASP A 22 -16.49 2.81 -4.92
N GLN A 23 -17.72 2.58 -5.40
CA GLN A 23 -18.23 1.26 -5.76
C GLN A 23 -17.49 0.57 -6.93
N SER A 24 -16.73 1.32 -7.73
CA SER A 24 -16.07 0.79 -8.94
C SER A 24 -14.60 1.20 -9.08
N ARG A 25 -14.12 2.17 -8.29
CA ARG A 25 -12.74 2.67 -8.31
C ARG A 25 -11.98 2.25 -7.06
N PHE A 26 -10.77 1.75 -7.27
CA PHE A 26 -9.82 1.37 -6.24
C PHE A 26 -8.48 2.06 -6.49
N ALA A 27 -7.78 2.41 -5.42
CA ALA A 27 -6.37 2.77 -5.45
C ALA A 27 -5.54 1.67 -4.77
N GLY A 28 -4.30 1.48 -5.21
CA GLY A 28 -3.34 0.59 -4.55
C GLY A 28 -2.31 1.40 -3.78
N LEU A 29 -2.08 1.06 -2.51
CA LEU A 29 -0.94 1.51 -1.73
C LEU A 29 0.06 0.35 -1.61
N VAL A 30 1.27 0.56 -2.12
CA VAL A 30 2.37 -0.42 -2.06
C VAL A 30 3.49 0.18 -1.23
N LEU A 31 3.86 -0.49 -0.13
CA LEU A 31 5.04 -0.16 0.66
C LEU A 31 6.12 -1.22 0.45
N LEU A 32 7.36 -0.75 0.32
CA LEU A 32 8.55 -1.57 0.09
C LEU A 32 9.56 -1.26 1.19
N SER A 33 10.24 -2.28 1.70
CA SER A 33 11.27 -2.13 2.73
C SER A 33 12.42 -3.09 2.48
N LYS A 34 13.64 -2.63 2.77
CA LYS A 34 14.86 -3.46 2.80
C LYS A 34 15.00 -4.26 4.09
N ASP A 35 14.20 -3.92 5.10
CA ASP A 35 14.12 -4.65 6.36
C ASP A 35 13.03 -5.72 6.25
N ARG A 36 13.42 -7.00 6.36
CA ARG A 36 12.57 -8.18 6.23
C ARG A 36 11.41 -8.22 7.24
N GLU A 37 11.61 -7.70 8.45
CA GLU A 37 10.61 -7.79 9.53
C GLU A 37 9.73 -6.54 9.65
N ARG A 38 9.91 -5.56 8.74
CA ARG A 38 9.16 -4.30 8.77
C ARG A 38 7.64 -4.46 8.68
N PHE A 39 7.15 -5.45 7.91
CA PHE A 39 5.73 -5.63 7.61
C PHE A 39 5.18 -6.98 8.09
N THR A 40 5.45 -7.37 9.33
CA THR A 40 4.86 -8.56 9.97
C THR A 40 3.40 -8.36 10.34
N GLU A 41 2.67 -9.46 10.53
CA GLU A 41 1.23 -9.46 10.84
C GLU A 41 0.90 -8.68 12.13
N ASP A 42 1.76 -8.80 13.16
CA ASP A 42 1.51 -8.23 14.48
C ASP A 42 1.84 -6.73 14.60
N MET A 43 2.84 -6.23 13.87
CA MET A 43 3.31 -4.84 13.99
C MET A 43 3.00 -4.00 12.74
N GLY A 44 3.10 -4.58 11.54
CA GLY A 44 2.95 -3.85 10.27
C GLY A 44 1.49 -3.55 9.94
N VAL A 45 0.60 -4.51 10.12
CA VAL A 45 -0.80 -4.43 9.64
C VAL A 45 -1.59 -3.30 10.32
N PHE A 46 -1.31 -3.02 11.60
CA PHE A 46 -2.02 -1.99 12.36
C PHE A 46 -1.74 -0.57 11.84
N TYR A 47 -0.46 -0.19 11.67
CA TYR A 47 -0.09 1.13 11.15
C TYR A 47 -0.46 1.27 9.66
N LEU A 48 -0.32 0.19 8.89
CA LEU A 48 -0.70 0.16 7.48
C LEU A 48 -2.18 0.48 7.26
N ARG A 49 -3.07 -0.04 8.12
CA ARG A 49 -4.50 0.29 8.08
C ARG A 49 -4.78 1.76 8.34
N GLN A 50 -4.08 2.40 9.28
CA GLN A 50 -4.25 3.83 9.54
C GLN A 50 -3.78 4.69 8.36
N ILE A 51 -2.61 4.36 7.81
CA ILE A 51 -2.07 5.04 6.61
C ILE A 51 -3.03 4.88 5.43
N ALA A 52 -3.56 3.67 5.21
CA ALA A 52 -4.54 3.42 4.16
C ALA A 52 -5.84 4.21 4.37
N GLY A 53 -6.33 4.30 5.62
CA GLY A 53 -7.51 5.11 5.95
C GLY A 53 -7.32 6.60 5.65
N LEU A 54 -6.16 7.16 6.01
CA LEU A 54 -5.81 8.56 5.71
C LEU A 54 -5.66 8.79 4.21
N ALA A 55 -4.94 7.91 3.51
CA ALA A 55 -4.77 7.97 2.07
C ALA A 55 -6.13 7.88 1.34
N ALA A 56 -7.03 7.02 1.79
CA ALA A 56 -8.39 6.91 1.27
C ALA A 56 -9.17 8.22 1.43
N ALA A 57 -9.10 8.84 2.61
CA ALA A 57 -9.78 10.11 2.87
C ALA A 57 -9.22 11.25 1.99
N ALA A 58 -7.90 11.33 1.85
CA ALA A 58 -7.26 12.31 0.97
C ALA A 58 -7.62 12.09 -0.51
N LEU A 59 -7.55 10.85 -1.00
CA LEU A 59 -7.88 10.49 -2.37
C LEU A 59 -9.34 10.79 -2.70
N ARG A 60 -10.29 10.47 -1.81
CA ARG A 60 -11.70 10.83 -1.99
C ARG A 60 -11.92 12.33 -2.16
N ARG A 61 -11.16 13.15 -1.44
CA ARG A 61 -11.25 14.62 -1.52
C ARG A 61 -10.76 15.19 -2.86
N VAL A 62 -9.74 14.60 -3.47
CA VAL A 62 -9.15 15.12 -4.74
C VAL A 62 -9.74 14.47 -6.00
N ALA A 63 -10.35 13.30 -5.87
CA ALA A 63 -10.98 12.58 -6.97
C ALA A 63 -12.49 12.87 -7.11
N SER A 64 -13.01 13.79 -6.29
CA SER A 64 -14.33 14.42 -6.38
C SER A 64 -14.22 15.75 -7.10
#